data_AF-A0A518C110-F1
#
_entry.id   AF-A0A518C110-F1
#
_cell.length_a   1.000
_cell.length_b   1.000
_cell.length_c   1.000
_cell.angle_alpha   90.00
_cell.angle_beta   90.00
_cell.angle_gamma   90.00
#
_symmetry.space_group_name_H-M   'P 1'
#
loop_
_entity.id
_entity.type
_entity.pdbx_description
1 polymer ?
#
loop_
_entity_poly.entity_id
_entity_poly.type
_entity_poly.pdbx_seq_one_letter_code
_entity_poly.pdbx_strand_id
1 'polypeptide(L)'
;MNQAPDDQRESWLGRLDAWVEESPWHPRVLPFFVYIFGLLIIGLGSTVESWGAGIGVVAAVGRGWQSAPVQLVLYAAQCGLVCWLLWRYRRLTPELTIRFHWLAIPTGVFLLVAWVGLGWLMTGEFSERWSGLMAGEPVGAIDYGIDGAEPNAFATVEEHDLRKQVHSDGLEGQFGAALLFFRLLGMSLVVPLFEELFIRSAMVRGLQHRRETLRGIGQVLCDFPVVGDALMNTKFGREVSREDPILTRQLVATPVGAMTLWAVFASTLVFSLSHLLRDWPGCIACGIVWCWLVWYTNRPSLAEDRRMGIGPIAWSHGITNALLWGYTVWTDDWQFL
;
A
#
# COMPACT_ATOMS: atom_id res chain seq x y z
N MET A 1 -36.04 38.68 24.02
CA MET A 1 -36.19 37.30 23.50
C MET A 1 -34.81 36.71 23.42
N ASN A 2 -34.49 35.79 24.34
CA ASN A 2 -33.22 35.06 24.33
C ASN A 2 -33.29 34.06 23.18
N GLN A 3 -32.66 34.37 22.05
CA GLN A 3 -32.33 33.34 21.08
C GLN A 3 -31.35 32.41 21.79
N ALA A 4 -31.80 31.18 22.07
CA ALA A 4 -30.88 30.13 22.48
C ALA A 4 -29.78 30.06 21.41
N PRO A 5 -28.49 29.99 21.79
CA PRO A 5 -27.44 29.75 20.81
C PRO A 5 -27.80 28.45 20.10
N ASP A 6 -27.90 28.54 18.78
CA ASP A 6 -28.20 27.43 17.90
C ASP A 6 -27.05 26.43 18.06
N ASP A 7 -27.21 25.50 19.00
CA ASP A 7 -26.32 24.38 19.31
C ASP A 7 -26.42 23.40 18.13
N GLN A 8 -26.02 23.88 16.95
CA GLN A 8 -25.81 23.06 15.77
C GLN A 8 -24.62 22.17 16.10
N ARG A 9 -24.90 21.06 16.79
CA ARG A 9 -23.94 19.99 17.01
C ARG A 9 -23.37 19.64 15.64
N GLU A 10 -22.14 20.07 15.41
CA GLU A 10 -21.45 19.77 14.17
C GLU A 10 -21.56 18.27 13.91
N SER A 11 -22.12 17.92 12.76
CA SER A 11 -22.23 16.53 12.34
C SER A 11 -20.84 15.88 12.42
N TRP A 12 -20.78 14.59 12.75
CA TRP A 12 -19.51 13.87 12.81
C TRP A 12 -18.71 13.97 11.50
N LEU A 13 -19.40 14.08 10.35
CA LEU A 13 -18.80 14.32 9.04
C LEU A 13 -18.14 15.70 8.94
N GLY A 14 -18.78 16.75 9.48
CA GLY A 14 -18.21 18.09 9.51
C GLY A 14 -16.93 18.15 10.34
N ARG A 15 -16.88 17.42 11.47
CA ARG A 15 -15.65 17.30 12.28
C ARG A 15 -14.55 16.55 11.54
N LEU A 16 -14.90 15.49 10.80
CA LEU A 16 -13.93 14.76 9.99
C LEU A 16 -13.38 15.65 8.85
N ASP A 17 -14.24 16.42 8.18
CA ASP A 17 -13.81 17.35 7.12
C ASP A 17 -12.86 18.41 7.68
N ALA A 18 -13.23 19.04 8.79
CA ALA A 18 -12.41 20.04 9.47
C ALA A 18 -11.04 19.45 9.84
N TRP A 19 -11.01 18.27 10.47
CA TRP A 19 -9.76 17.59 10.78
C TRP A 19 -8.93 17.29 9.53
N VAL A 20 -9.52 16.76 8.45
CA VAL A 20 -8.76 16.48 7.22
C VAL A 20 -8.23 17.76 6.56
N GLU A 21 -8.94 18.88 6.67
CA GLU A 21 -8.52 20.18 6.12
C GLU A 21 -7.42 20.87 6.96
N GLU A 22 -7.32 20.58 8.26
CA GLU A 22 -6.31 21.16 9.16
C GLU A 22 -4.85 20.87 8.75
N SER A 23 -4.61 19.78 8.02
CA SER A 23 -3.26 19.39 7.61
C SER A 23 -3.22 18.85 6.17
N PRO A 24 -2.27 19.31 5.33
CA PRO A 24 -2.11 18.76 3.99
C PRO A 24 -1.68 17.29 4.00
N TRP A 25 -1.23 16.74 5.14
CA TRP A 25 -0.92 15.31 5.25
C TRP A 25 -2.17 14.45 5.31
N HIS A 26 -3.22 14.88 6.03
CA HIS A 26 -4.39 14.05 6.30
C HIS A 26 -5.05 13.45 5.06
N PRO A 27 -5.37 14.19 3.98
CA PRO A 27 -6.04 13.60 2.82
C PRO A 27 -5.14 12.65 2.01
N ARG A 28 -3.82 12.66 2.25
CA ARG A 28 -2.83 11.78 1.59
C ARG A 28 -2.52 10.53 2.40
N VAL A 29 -2.63 10.64 3.73
CA VAL A 29 -2.27 9.60 4.69
C VAL A 29 -3.49 8.78 5.10
N LEU A 30 -4.64 9.44 5.31
CA LEU A 30 -5.85 8.80 5.84
C LEU A 30 -6.32 7.59 5.01
N PRO A 31 -6.42 7.64 3.67
CA PRO A 31 -6.90 6.49 2.91
C PRO A 31 -5.95 5.28 3.02
N PHE A 32 -4.64 5.52 3.10
CA PHE A 32 -3.63 4.47 3.30
C PHE A 32 -3.79 3.77 4.66
N PHE A 33 -3.87 4.52 5.75
CA PHE A 33 -4.03 3.93 7.09
C PHE A 33 -5.40 3.28 7.29
N VAL A 34 -6.47 3.81 6.69
CA VAL A 34 -7.78 3.16 6.69
C VAL A 34 -7.72 1.81 5.97
N TYR A 35 -7.00 1.72 4.86
CA TYR A 35 -6.78 0.44 4.17
C TYR A 35 -5.96 -0.54 5.03
N ILE A 36 -4.83 -0.11 5.60
CA ILE A 36 -4.00 -0.96 6.48
C ILE A 36 -4.80 -1.46 7.70
N PHE A 37 -5.62 -0.60 8.30
CA PHE A 37 -6.50 -0.98 9.41
C PHE A 37 -7.58 -1.99 8.96
N GLY A 38 -8.12 -1.84 7.75
CA GLY A 38 -9.02 -2.83 7.15
C GLY A 38 -8.36 -4.20 6.98
N LEU A 39 -7.11 -4.24 6.47
CA LEU A 39 -6.34 -5.49 6.37
C LEU A 39 -6.12 -6.14 7.74
N LEU A 40 -5.81 -5.35 8.77
CA LEU A 40 -5.68 -5.85 10.15
C LEU A 40 -6.99 -6.51 10.62
N ILE A 41 -8.14 -5.89 10.34
CA ILE A 41 -9.46 -6.42 10.69
C ILE A 41 -9.75 -7.73 9.94
N ILE A 42 -9.44 -7.80 8.64
CA ILE A 42 -9.61 -9.03 7.84
C ILE A 42 -8.71 -10.15 8.38
N GLY A 43 -7.44 -9.83 8.67
CA GLY A 43 -6.46 -10.76 9.24
C GLY A 43 -6.74 -11.18 10.68
N LEU A 44 -7.56 -10.43 11.43
CA LEU A 44 -7.86 -10.76 12.83
C LEU A 44 -8.48 -12.15 13.00
N GLY A 45 -9.23 -12.65 12.01
CA GLY A 45 -9.84 -13.97 12.09
C GLY A 45 -8.83 -15.11 12.23
N SER A 46 -7.66 -15.03 11.56
CA SER A 46 -6.62 -16.06 11.68
C SER A 46 -5.95 -16.03 13.06
N THR A 47 -5.77 -14.83 13.61
CA THR A 47 -5.27 -14.64 14.98
C THR A 47 -6.25 -15.17 16.01
N VAL A 48 -7.54 -14.86 15.87
CA VAL A 48 -8.61 -15.33 16.76
C VAL A 48 -8.76 -16.85 16.69
N GLU A 49 -8.66 -17.44 15.50
CA GLU A 49 -8.65 -18.89 15.34
C GLU A 49 -7.46 -19.54 16.05
N SER A 50 -6.26 -18.98 15.87
CA SER A 50 -5.02 -19.45 16.52
C SER A 50 -5.11 -19.39 18.05
N TRP A 51 -5.55 -18.27 18.62
CA TRP A 51 -5.71 -18.11 20.07
C TRP A 51 -6.87 -18.95 20.63
N GLY A 52 -7.91 -19.11 19.83
CA GLY A 52 -9.13 -19.84 20.17
C GLY A 52 -9.04 -21.35 19.99
N ALA A 53 -7.90 -21.90 19.55
CA ALA A 53 -7.76 -23.33 19.27
C ALA A 53 -8.14 -24.24 20.47
N GLY A 54 -8.01 -23.75 21.71
CA GLY A 54 -8.45 -24.43 22.93
C GLY A 54 -9.90 -24.15 23.39
N ILE A 55 -10.60 -23.20 22.77
CA ILE A 55 -11.94 -22.74 23.15
C ILE A 55 -12.84 -22.80 21.91
N GLY A 56 -13.58 -23.90 21.75
CA GLY A 56 -14.31 -24.23 20.51
C GLY A 56 -15.21 -23.11 19.95
N VAL A 57 -15.83 -22.29 20.81
CA VAL A 57 -16.65 -21.14 20.38
C VAL A 57 -15.81 -20.05 19.73
N VAL A 58 -14.61 -19.76 20.26
CA VAL A 58 -13.71 -18.73 19.71
C VAL A 58 -13.16 -19.18 18.36
N ALA A 59 -12.74 -20.45 18.25
CA ALA A 59 -12.32 -21.02 16.98
C ALA A 59 -13.44 -21.01 15.92
N ALA A 60 -14.69 -21.27 16.31
CA ALA A 60 -15.84 -21.20 15.40
C ALA A 60 -16.09 -19.78 14.87
N VAL A 61 -15.95 -18.76 15.73
CA VAL A 61 -16.04 -17.34 15.31
C VAL A 61 -14.90 -17.00 14.35
N GLY A 62 -13.66 -17.43 14.64
CA GLY A 62 -12.51 -17.27 13.76
C GLY A 62 -12.75 -17.83 12.36
N ARG A 63 -13.22 -19.09 12.26
CA ARG A 63 -13.56 -19.72 10.97
C ARG A 63 -14.68 -18.99 10.23
N GLY A 64 -15.71 -18.53 10.93
CA GLY A 64 -16.79 -17.75 10.33
C GLY A 64 -16.27 -16.44 9.73
N TRP A 65 -15.34 -15.78 10.42
CA TRP A 65 -14.67 -14.57 9.94
C TRP A 65 -13.86 -14.79 8.66
N GLN A 66 -13.23 -15.97 8.55
CA GLN A 66 -12.42 -16.37 7.39
C GLN A 66 -13.23 -16.95 6.22
N SER A 67 -14.56 -17.03 6.34
CA SER A 67 -15.40 -17.50 5.24
C SER A 67 -15.36 -16.54 4.04
N ALA A 68 -15.29 -17.09 2.82
CA ALA A 68 -15.25 -16.29 1.58
C ALA A 68 -16.34 -15.20 1.48
N PRO A 69 -17.61 -15.43 1.86
CA PRO A 69 -18.63 -14.38 1.84
C PRO A 69 -18.32 -13.22 2.79
N VAL A 70 -17.84 -13.51 4.00
CA VAL A 70 -17.50 -12.48 5.00
C VAL A 70 -16.27 -11.69 4.54
N GLN A 71 -15.21 -12.38 4.10
CA GLN A 71 -14.03 -11.72 3.55
C GLN A 71 -14.37 -10.83 2.34
N LEU A 72 -15.23 -11.30 1.43
CA LEU A 72 -15.69 -10.52 0.28
C LEU A 72 -16.38 -9.23 0.71
N VAL A 73 -17.31 -9.31 1.68
CA VAL A 73 -18.01 -8.13 2.20
C VAL A 73 -17.05 -7.17 2.89
N LEU A 74 -16.15 -7.67 3.74
CA LEU A 74 -15.16 -6.85 4.45
C LEU A 74 -14.21 -6.15 3.47
N TYR A 75 -13.68 -6.88 2.49
CA TYR A 75 -12.76 -6.33 1.49
C TYR A 75 -13.46 -5.31 0.58
N ALA A 76 -14.67 -5.61 0.11
CA ALA A 76 -15.46 -4.66 -0.68
C ALA A 76 -15.79 -3.39 0.11
N ALA A 77 -16.13 -3.52 1.40
CA ALA A 77 -16.39 -2.38 2.27
C ALA A 77 -15.14 -1.53 2.50
N GLN A 78 -13.99 -2.16 2.73
CA GLN A 78 -12.68 -1.50 2.85
C GLN A 78 -12.33 -0.71 1.58
N CYS A 79 -12.37 -1.34 0.41
CA CYS A 79 -12.11 -0.65 -0.86
C CYS A 79 -13.11 0.48 -1.13
N GLY A 80 -14.40 0.25 -0.85
CA GLY A 80 -15.45 1.26 -0.99
C GLY A 80 -15.21 2.48 -0.10
N LEU A 81 -14.81 2.26 1.16
CA LEU A 81 -14.48 3.32 2.11
C LEU A 81 -13.27 4.14 1.64
N VAL A 82 -12.22 3.49 1.16
CA VAL A 82 -11.03 4.16 0.62
C VAL A 82 -11.37 4.98 -0.63
N CYS A 83 -12.13 4.41 -1.57
CA CYS A 83 -12.62 5.14 -2.74
C CYS A 83 -13.47 6.36 -2.34
N TRP A 84 -14.32 6.21 -1.32
CA TRP A 84 -15.12 7.31 -0.80
C TRP A 84 -14.25 8.43 -0.20
N LEU A 85 -13.20 8.09 0.57
CA LEU A 85 -12.25 9.05 1.12
C LEU A 85 -11.48 9.79 0.02
N LEU A 86 -10.93 9.05 -0.96
CA LEU A 86 -10.23 9.62 -2.11
C LEU A 86 -11.13 10.58 -2.90
N TRP A 87 -12.38 10.18 -3.15
CA TRP A 87 -13.35 11.03 -3.83
C TRP A 87 -13.71 12.27 -3.00
N ARG A 88 -14.04 12.11 -1.72
CA ARG A 88 -14.46 13.20 -0.83
C ARG A 88 -13.40 14.28 -0.74
N TYR A 89 -12.13 13.90 -0.58
CA TYR A 89 -11.03 14.82 -0.36
C TYR A 89 -10.19 15.15 -1.60
N ARG A 90 -10.66 14.76 -2.81
CA ARG A 90 -9.94 15.02 -4.08
C ARG A 90 -9.58 16.49 -4.33
N ARG A 91 -10.32 17.44 -3.74
CA ARG A 91 -10.02 18.89 -3.85
C ARG A 91 -8.77 19.29 -3.07
N LEU A 92 -8.41 18.53 -2.03
CA LEU A 92 -7.22 18.73 -1.20
C LEU A 92 -5.98 18.01 -1.75
N THR A 93 -6.18 17.19 -2.79
CA THR A 93 -5.16 16.36 -3.46
C THR A 93 -5.16 16.59 -4.98
N PRO A 94 -4.83 17.82 -5.45
CA PRO A 94 -4.85 18.13 -6.88
C PRO A 94 -3.91 17.25 -7.72
N GLU A 95 -2.92 16.62 -7.09
CA GLU A 95 -2.04 15.64 -7.75
C GLU A 95 -2.69 14.29 -8.05
N LEU A 96 -3.80 13.95 -7.37
CA LEU A 96 -4.56 12.72 -7.57
C LEU A 96 -5.36 12.84 -8.87
N THR A 97 -4.67 12.58 -9.98
CA THR A 97 -5.30 12.50 -11.30
C THR A 97 -5.41 11.05 -11.73
N ILE A 98 -6.41 10.75 -12.55
CA ILE A 98 -6.56 9.45 -13.24
C ILE A 98 -6.01 9.51 -14.67
N ARG A 99 -5.20 10.53 -14.99
CA ARG A 99 -4.68 10.74 -16.35
C ARG A 99 -3.75 9.60 -16.74
N PHE A 100 -4.07 8.95 -17.85
CA PHE A 100 -3.24 7.90 -18.41
C PHE A 100 -2.07 8.49 -19.20
N HIS A 101 -0.90 7.86 -19.08
CA HIS A 101 0.26 8.13 -19.93
C HIS A 101 0.80 6.79 -20.43
N TRP A 102 1.08 6.69 -21.73
CA TRP A 102 1.41 5.42 -22.38
C TRP A 102 2.60 4.68 -21.75
N LEU A 103 3.59 5.42 -21.21
CA LEU A 103 4.72 4.83 -20.47
C LEU A 103 4.31 3.95 -19.27
N ALA A 104 3.09 4.12 -18.74
CA ALA A 104 2.59 3.27 -17.66
C ALA A 104 2.63 1.77 -18.04
N ILE A 105 2.34 1.42 -19.29
CA ILE A 105 2.35 0.04 -19.77
C ILE A 105 3.76 -0.57 -19.75
N PRO A 106 4.75 -0.06 -20.50
CA PRO A 106 6.09 -0.65 -20.49
C PRO A 106 6.75 -0.57 -19.11
N THR A 107 6.44 0.46 -18.30
CA THR A 107 6.91 0.51 -16.92
C THR A 107 6.30 -0.60 -16.06
N GLY A 108 4.99 -0.83 -16.15
CA GLY A 108 4.33 -1.90 -15.38
C GLY A 108 4.84 -3.29 -15.78
N VAL A 109 4.99 -3.55 -17.08
CA VAL A 109 5.56 -4.80 -17.61
C VAL A 109 7.00 -4.99 -17.16
N PHE A 110 7.83 -3.94 -17.22
CA PHE A 110 9.21 -4.01 -16.73
C PHE A 110 9.25 -4.35 -15.24
N LEU A 111 8.39 -3.72 -14.44
CA LEU A 111 8.37 -3.94 -13.00
C LEU A 111 7.83 -5.31 -12.61
N LEU A 112 6.89 -5.88 -13.35
CA LEU A 112 6.52 -7.30 -13.20
C LEU A 112 7.76 -8.20 -13.34
N VAL A 113 8.49 -8.05 -14.46
CA VAL A 113 9.68 -8.88 -14.74
C VAL A 113 10.75 -8.68 -13.67
N ALA A 114 10.97 -7.44 -13.24
CA ALA A 114 11.92 -7.13 -12.18
C ALA A 114 11.47 -7.73 -10.83
N TRP A 115 10.19 -7.66 -10.49
CA TRP A 115 9.66 -8.19 -9.23
C TRP A 115 9.82 -9.70 -9.15
N VAL A 116 9.40 -10.43 -10.18
CA VAL A 116 9.52 -11.89 -10.26
C VAL A 116 10.99 -12.30 -10.28
N GLY A 117 11.80 -11.71 -11.17
CA GLY A 117 13.20 -12.06 -11.32
C GLY A 117 14.05 -11.76 -10.08
N LEU A 118 13.83 -10.62 -9.43
CA LEU A 118 14.53 -10.29 -8.18
C LEU A 118 14.03 -11.13 -7.00
N GLY A 119 12.75 -11.52 -7.00
CA GLY A 119 12.21 -12.48 -6.04
C GLY A 119 12.91 -13.83 -6.13
N TRP A 120 13.04 -14.39 -7.35
CA TRP A 120 13.80 -15.63 -7.57
C TRP A 120 15.28 -15.49 -7.18
N LEU A 121 15.88 -14.32 -7.39
CA LEU A 121 17.26 -14.10 -6.97
C LEU A 121 17.40 -14.13 -5.43
N MET A 122 16.44 -13.56 -4.71
CA MET A 122 16.41 -13.59 -3.24
C MET A 122 16.20 -14.99 -2.67
N THR A 123 15.38 -15.81 -3.32
CA THR A 123 15.14 -17.19 -2.91
C THR A 123 16.27 -18.14 -3.34
N GLY A 124 17.21 -17.68 -4.17
CA GLY A 124 18.30 -18.51 -4.72
C GLY A 124 17.87 -19.39 -5.90
N GLU A 125 16.66 -19.20 -6.41
CA GLU A 125 16.01 -20.01 -7.45
C GLU A 125 16.22 -19.45 -8.87
N PHE A 126 16.83 -18.27 -9.01
CA PHE A 126 16.90 -17.55 -10.30
C PHE A 126 17.46 -18.42 -11.44
N SER A 127 18.60 -19.08 -11.24
CA SER A 127 19.26 -19.87 -12.30
C SER A 127 18.40 -21.03 -12.78
N GLU A 128 17.76 -21.75 -11.86
CA GLU A 128 16.89 -22.89 -12.15
C GLU A 128 15.64 -22.43 -12.90
N ARG A 129 14.93 -21.43 -12.35
CA ARG A 129 13.68 -20.92 -12.91
C ARG A 129 13.87 -20.24 -14.26
N TRP A 130 14.96 -19.49 -14.40
CA TRP A 130 15.31 -18.88 -15.68
C TRP A 130 15.65 -19.96 -16.72
N SER A 131 16.40 -21.00 -16.35
CA SER A 131 16.73 -22.11 -17.26
C SER A 131 15.48 -22.85 -17.71
N GLY A 132 14.58 -23.20 -16.78
CA GLY A 132 13.31 -23.87 -17.09
C GLY A 132 12.44 -23.03 -18.03
N LEU A 133 12.29 -21.73 -17.75
CA LEU A 133 11.57 -20.80 -18.62
C LEU A 133 12.18 -20.76 -20.04
N MET A 134 13.50 -20.68 -20.15
CA MET A 134 14.20 -20.66 -21.45
C MET A 134 14.13 -22.00 -22.19
N ALA A 135 13.94 -23.10 -21.47
CA ALA A 135 13.70 -24.43 -22.02
C ALA A 135 12.24 -24.67 -22.43
N GLY A 136 11.34 -23.71 -22.15
CA GLY A 136 9.90 -23.83 -22.42
C GLY A 136 9.16 -24.72 -21.41
N GLU A 137 9.76 -24.97 -20.24
CA GLU A 137 9.09 -25.67 -19.15
C GLU A 137 8.00 -24.77 -18.55
N PRO A 138 6.87 -25.35 -18.07
CA PRO A 138 5.88 -24.58 -17.35
C PRO A 138 6.52 -24.02 -16.08
N VAL A 139 6.53 -22.69 -15.92
CA VAL A 139 7.14 -22.00 -14.77
C VAL A 139 6.56 -22.48 -13.43
N GLY A 140 5.33 -23.01 -13.45
CA GLY A 140 4.64 -23.60 -12.31
C GLY A 140 4.88 -25.08 -12.03
N ALA A 141 5.62 -25.79 -12.89
CA ALA A 141 5.90 -27.21 -12.72
C ALA A 141 7.16 -27.48 -11.88
N ILE A 142 7.83 -26.44 -11.38
CA ILE A 142 8.96 -26.58 -10.47
C ILE A 142 8.39 -26.88 -9.09
N ASP A 143 8.27 -28.18 -8.82
CA ASP A 143 7.87 -28.70 -7.52
C ASP A 143 8.90 -28.27 -6.48
N TYR A 144 8.48 -27.36 -5.60
CA TYR A 144 9.31 -26.81 -4.53
C TYR A 144 9.74 -27.84 -3.47
N GLY A 145 9.42 -29.13 -3.64
CA GLY A 145 9.77 -30.16 -2.68
C GLY A 145 9.16 -29.91 -1.30
N ILE A 146 7.96 -29.30 -1.26
CA ILE A 146 7.24 -28.90 -0.04
C ILE A 146 6.71 -30.12 0.74
N ASP A 147 7.05 -31.35 0.34
CA ASP A 147 6.82 -32.52 1.18
C ASP A 147 7.70 -32.55 2.45
N GLY A 148 8.60 -31.57 2.65
CA GLY A 148 9.39 -31.44 3.90
C GLY A 148 9.89 -30.05 4.29
N ALA A 149 9.73 -29.01 3.46
CA ALA A 149 10.03 -27.64 3.86
C ALA A 149 8.81 -27.08 4.62
N GLU A 150 9.01 -26.59 5.85
CA GLU A 150 7.96 -25.85 6.56
C GLU A 150 7.38 -24.80 5.60
N PRO A 151 6.03 -24.66 5.52
CA PRO A 151 5.42 -23.66 4.67
C PRO A 151 6.14 -22.36 4.91
N ASN A 152 6.68 -21.79 3.82
CA ASN A 152 7.53 -20.61 3.83
C ASN A 152 6.97 -19.67 4.90
N ALA A 153 7.72 -19.30 5.95
CA ALA A 153 7.18 -18.62 7.14
C ALA A 153 6.50 -17.25 6.84
N PHE A 154 6.45 -16.90 5.55
CA PHE A 154 5.91 -15.72 4.93
C PHE A 154 4.69 -15.98 4.03
N ALA A 155 4.42 -17.23 3.62
CA ALA A 155 3.18 -17.60 2.94
C ALA A 155 2.08 -17.65 4.00
N THR A 156 1.13 -16.73 3.91
CA THR A 156 0.03 -16.71 4.88
C THR A 156 -0.86 -17.94 4.65
N VAL A 157 -1.45 -18.48 5.73
CA VAL A 157 -2.46 -19.55 5.66
C VAL A 157 -3.57 -19.24 4.62
N GLU A 158 -3.78 -17.95 4.35
CA GLU A 158 -4.68 -17.39 3.35
C GLU A 158 -4.44 -17.87 1.91
N GLU A 159 -3.19 -18.02 1.46
CA GLU A 159 -2.88 -18.36 0.05
C GLU A 159 -3.32 -19.79 -0.30
N HIS A 160 -3.03 -20.74 0.58
CA HIS A 160 -3.40 -22.14 0.40
C HIS A 160 -4.92 -22.34 0.50
N ASP A 161 -5.59 -21.56 1.36
CA ASP A 161 -7.05 -21.63 1.52
C ASP A 161 -7.78 -20.96 0.35
N LEU A 162 -7.26 -19.88 -0.22
CA LEU A 162 -7.81 -19.24 -1.43
C LEU A 162 -7.82 -20.19 -2.62
N ARG A 163 -6.69 -20.90 -2.85
CA ARG A 163 -6.62 -21.91 -3.90
C ARG A 163 -7.67 -23.00 -3.72
N LYS A 164 -7.83 -23.51 -2.50
CA LYS A 164 -8.85 -24.52 -2.18
C LYS A 164 -10.27 -23.98 -2.37
N GLN A 165 -10.53 -22.75 -1.96
CA GLN A 165 -11.85 -22.13 -2.10
C GLN A 165 -12.26 -21.97 -3.56
N VAL A 166 -11.34 -21.57 -4.44
CA VAL A 166 -11.62 -21.36 -5.87
C VAL A 166 -11.95 -22.67 -6.59
N HIS A 167 -11.34 -23.77 -6.16
CA HIS A 167 -11.60 -25.09 -6.71
C HIS A 167 -12.71 -25.85 -5.97
N SER A 168 -13.37 -25.22 -4.99
CA SER A 168 -14.52 -25.84 -4.31
C SER A 168 -15.77 -25.82 -5.19
N ASP A 169 -16.56 -26.88 -5.14
CA ASP A 169 -17.83 -26.95 -5.87
C ASP A 169 -18.93 -26.14 -5.17
N GLY A 170 -19.90 -25.65 -5.94
CA GLY A 170 -21.11 -25.02 -5.41
C GLY A 170 -20.98 -23.54 -5.05
N LEU A 171 -21.72 -23.10 -4.02
CA LEU A 171 -21.79 -21.68 -3.62
C LEU A 171 -20.46 -21.17 -3.06
N GLU A 172 -19.71 -22.01 -2.37
CA GLU A 172 -18.41 -21.65 -1.79
C GLU A 172 -17.40 -21.28 -2.88
N GLY A 173 -17.35 -22.06 -3.97
CA GLY A 173 -16.53 -21.75 -5.15
C GLY A 173 -16.91 -20.45 -5.84
N GLN A 174 -18.22 -20.16 -5.95
CA GLN A 174 -18.69 -18.90 -6.51
C GLN A 174 -18.26 -17.69 -5.68
N PHE A 175 -18.35 -17.78 -4.35
CA PHE A 175 -17.88 -16.73 -3.45
C PHE A 175 -16.36 -16.60 -3.48
N GLY A 176 -15.62 -17.71 -3.56
CA GLY A 176 -14.16 -17.71 -3.71
C GLY A 176 -13.71 -17.02 -5.00
N ALA A 177 -14.34 -17.34 -6.13
CA ALA A 177 -14.07 -16.69 -7.41
C ALA A 177 -14.41 -15.19 -7.39
N ALA A 178 -15.54 -14.81 -6.78
CA ALA A 178 -15.91 -13.42 -6.60
C ALA A 178 -14.90 -12.67 -5.72
N LEU A 179 -14.48 -13.26 -4.60
CA LEU A 179 -13.45 -12.71 -3.72
C LEU A 179 -12.14 -12.47 -4.47
N LEU A 180 -11.65 -13.45 -5.24
CA LEU A 180 -10.47 -13.28 -6.07
C LEU A 180 -10.61 -12.14 -7.09
N PHE A 181 -11.74 -12.07 -7.77
CA PHE A 181 -12.01 -11.01 -8.74
C PHE A 181 -12.02 -9.63 -8.07
N PHE A 182 -12.67 -9.49 -6.92
CA PHE A 182 -12.68 -8.24 -6.16
C PHE A 182 -11.29 -7.87 -5.63
N ARG A 183 -10.49 -8.84 -5.18
CA ARG A 183 -9.07 -8.63 -4.81
C ARG A 183 -8.26 -8.12 -6.00
N LEU A 184 -8.40 -8.73 -7.18
CA LEU A 184 -7.75 -8.26 -8.40
C LEU A 184 -8.13 -6.80 -8.70
N LEU A 185 -9.41 -6.46 -8.66
CA LEU A 185 -9.88 -5.09 -8.88
C LEU A 185 -9.35 -4.11 -7.82
N GLY A 186 -9.40 -4.49 -6.54
CA GLY A 186 -8.91 -3.68 -5.44
C GLY A 186 -7.41 -3.40 -5.58
N MET A 187 -6.60 -4.44 -5.73
CA MET A 187 -5.14 -4.35 -5.87
C MET A 187 -4.70 -3.65 -7.16
N SER A 188 -5.47 -3.76 -8.25
CA SER A 188 -5.08 -3.17 -9.55
C SER A 188 -5.63 -1.77 -9.79
N LEU A 189 -6.70 -1.36 -9.11
CA LEU A 189 -7.37 -0.07 -9.37
C LEU A 189 -7.44 0.84 -8.15
N VAL A 190 -7.67 0.30 -6.96
CA VAL A 190 -7.90 1.10 -5.75
C VAL A 190 -6.58 1.33 -5.00
N VAL A 191 -5.85 0.26 -4.72
CA VAL A 191 -4.56 0.30 -4.01
C VAL A 191 -3.56 1.27 -4.64
N PRO A 192 -3.34 1.24 -5.97
CA PRO A 192 -2.40 2.15 -6.60
C PRO A 192 -2.74 3.63 -6.39
N LEU A 193 -4.02 3.99 -6.25
CA LEU A 193 -4.40 5.41 -6.11
C LEU A 193 -3.99 5.98 -4.76
N PHE A 194 -4.32 5.30 -3.65
CA PHE A 194 -3.99 5.83 -2.33
C PHE A 194 -2.54 5.56 -1.93
N GLU A 195 -1.97 4.43 -2.36
CA GLU A 195 -0.60 4.09 -2.01
C GLU A 195 0.38 5.03 -2.71
N GLU A 196 0.16 5.31 -3.99
CA GLU A 196 0.99 6.28 -4.72
C GLU A 196 0.74 7.73 -4.28
N LEU A 197 -0.47 8.05 -3.82
CA LEU A 197 -0.75 9.34 -3.18
C LEU A 197 0.04 9.51 -1.88
N PHE A 198 0.13 8.46 -1.07
CA PHE A 198 0.90 8.49 0.16
C PHE A 198 2.41 8.47 -0.11
N ILE A 199 2.92 7.46 -0.82
CA ILE A 199 4.37 7.25 -0.98
C ILE A 199 4.96 8.22 -2.01
N ARG A 200 4.36 8.36 -3.20
CA ARG A 200 5.02 9.06 -4.33
C ARG A 200 4.60 10.52 -4.45
N SER A 201 3.49 10.92 -3.82
CA SER A 201 3.23 12.34 -3.55
C SER A 201 3.72 12.73 -2.16
N ALA A 202 3.09 12.24 -1.08
CA ALA A 202 3.33 12.80 0.25
C ALA A 202 4.74 12.56 0.79
N MET A 203 5.22 11.31 0.79
CA MET A 203 6.56 10.99 1.30
C MET A 203 7.66 11.63 0.44
N VAL A 204 7.61 11.51 -0.88
CA VAL A 204 8.62 12.14 -1.75
C VAL A 204 8.70 13.66 -1.48
N ARG A 205 7.56 14.36 -1.40
CA ARG A 205 7.54 15.82 -1.19
C ARG A 205 7.89 16.23 0.24
N GLY A 206 7.44 15.48 1.24
CA GLY A 206 7.70 15.75 2.65
C GLY A 206 9.11 15.37 3.14
N LEU A 207 9.85 14.55 2.38
CA LEU A 207 11.16 14.01 2.75
C LEU A 207 12.28 14.47 1.79
N GLN A 208 12.21 15.69 1.26
CA GLN A 208 13.18 16.19 0.28
C GLN A 208 14.60 16.36 0.83
N HIS A 209 14.71 16.86 2.06
CA HIS A 209 16.00 17.22 2.65
C HIS A 209 16.30 16.35 3.86
N ARG A 210 17.44 15.63 3.82
CA ARG A 210 17.85 14.71 4.91
C ARG A 210 17.83 15.33 6.29
N ARG A 211 18.43 16.52 6.46
CA ARG A 211 18.52 17.17 7.78
C ARG A 211 17.15 17.57 8.30
N GLU A 212 16.32 18.16 7.44
CA GLU A 212 14.97 18.58 7.78
C GLU A 212 14.05 17.38 8.04
N THR A 213 14.18 16.32 7.23
CA THR A 213 13.48 15.05 7.43
C THR A 213 13.77 14.48 8.81
N LEU A 214 15.03 14.39 9.21
CA LEU A 214 15.41 13.86 10.53
C LEU A 214 14.90 14.74 11.68
N ARG A 215 14.92 16.07 11.53
CA ARG A 215 14.32 16.99 12.52
C ARG A 215 12.80 16.81 12.60
N GLY A 216 12.13 16.68 11.46
CA GLY A 216 10.69 16.45 11.37
C GLY A 216 10.24 15.11 11.95
N ILE A 217 11.02 14.04 11.74
CA ILE A 217 10.83 12.77 12.46
C ILE A 217 11.01 12.98 13.96
N GLY A 218 12.01 13.77 14.35
CA GLY A 218 12.19 14.20 15.74
C GLY A 218 10.96 14.90 16.32
N GLN A 219 10.31 15.78 15.56
CA GLN A 219 9.04 16.42 15.97
C GLN A 219 7.95 15.38 16.20
N VAL A 220 7.73 14.49 15.23
CA VAL A 220 6.75 13.41 15.35
C VAL A 220 7.01 12.54 16.59
N LEU A 221 8.27 12.17 16.84
CA LEU A 221 8.64 11.40 18.03
C LEU A 221 8.44 12.17 19.35
N CYS A 222 8.54 13.50 19.33
CA CYS A 222 8.23 14.34 20.49
C CYS A 222 6.73 14.32 20.85
N ASP A 223 5.85 14.02 19.89
CA ASP A 223 4.41 13.95 20.11
C ASP A 223 3.96 12.58 20.67
N PHE A 224 4.82 11.56 20.64
CA PHE A 224 4.50 10.25 21.22
C PHE A 224 4.66 10.24 22.75
N PRO A 225 3.70 9.67 23.51
CA PRO A 225 3.86 9.52 24.95
C PRO A 225 5.08 8.64 25.27
N VAL A 226 5.74 8.88 26.41
CA VAL A 226 6.98 8.20 26.86
C VAL A 226 8.21 8.56 26.02
N VAL A 227 8.17 8.37 24.70
CA VAL A 227 9.28 8.70 23.78
C VAL A 227 9.50 10.21 23.76
N GLY A 228 8.43 10.98 23.64
CA GLY A 228 8.47 12.43 23.62
C GLY A 228 8.94 13.01 24.94
N ASP A 229 8.45 12.50 26.07
CA ASP A 229 8.91 12.91 27.40
C ASP A 229 10.44 12.71 27.55
N ALA A 230 10.95 11.55 27.10
CA ALA A 230 12.38 11.27 27.09
C ALA A 230 13.14 12.23 26.15
N LEU A 231 12.63 12.49 24.94
CA LEU A 231 13.26 13.38 23.96
C LEU A 231 13.26 14.84 24.41
N MET A 232 12.22 15.32 25.10
CA MET A 232 12.10 16.69 25.60
C MET A 232 13.12 17.02 26.70
N ASN A 233 13.70 16.01 27.35
CA ASN A 233 14.84 16.18 28.24
C ASN A 233 16.17 16.44 27.50
N THR A 234 16.23 16.14 26.20
CA THR A 234 17.41 16.40 25.37
C THR A 234 17.40 17.80 24.76
N LYS A 235 18.57 18.33 24.39
CA LYS A 235 18.68 19.59 23.65
C LYS A 235 17.95 19.49 22.30
N PHE A 236 18.08 18.35 21.62
CA PHE A 236 17.45 18.11 20.32
C PHE A 236 15.92 18.20 20.38
N GLY A 237 15.27 17.50 21.31
CA GLY A 237 13.80 17.52 21.45
C GLY A 237 13.24 18.91 21.73
N ARG A 238 13.90 19.69 22.60
CA ARG A 238 13.50 21.09 22.87
C ARG A 238 13.68 22.03 21.69
N GLU A 239 14.68 21.77 20.85
CA GLU A 239 14.90 22.58 19.64
C GLU A 239 13.83 22.27 18.59
N VAL A 240 13.60 20.99 18.29
CA VAL A 240 12.67 20.61 17.21
C VAL A 240 11.21 20.87 17.56
N SER A 241 10.81 20.73 18.83
CA SER A 241 9.44 21.03 19.30
C SER A 241 9.04 22.51 19.23
N ARG A 242 10.01 23.42 19.08
CA ARG A 242 9.77 24.87 18.93
C ARG A 242 9.68 25.32 17.48
N GLU A 243 10.03 24.44 16.54
CA GLU A 243 9.98 24.74 15.12
C GLU A 243 8.58 24.48 14.56
N ASP A 244 8.21 25.22 13.52
CA ASP A 244 7.02 24.88 12.73
C ASP A 244 7.11 23.44 12.19
N PRO A 245 5.98 22.76 11.91
CA PRO A 245 5.99 21.38 11.41
C PRO A 245 6.79 21.22 10.10
N ILE A 246 8.02 20.70 10.21
CA ILE A 246 9.04 20.74 9.15
C ILE A 246 8.62 19.88 7.95
N LEU A 247 8.03 18.70 8.21
CA LEU A 247 7.56 17.80 7.15
C LEU A 247 6.40 18.42 6.38
N THR A 248 5.49 19.12 7.07
CA THR A 248 4.40 19.87 6.44
C THR A 248 4.94 20.99 5.56
N ARG A 249 5.93 21.75 6.03
CA ARG A 249 6.59 22.78 5.23
C ARG A 249 7.21 22.20 3.96
N GLN A 250 7.95 21.09 4.08
CA GLN A 250 8.53 20.41 2.91
C GLN A 250 7.45 19.92 1.93
N LEU A 251 6.38 19.28 2.43
CA LEU A 251 5.27 18.79 1.60
C LEU A 251 4.63 19.92 0.78
N VAL A 252 4.33 21.06 1.42
CA VAL A 252 3.69 22.21 0.76
C VAL A 252 4.63 22.91 -0.23
N ALA A 253 5.89 23.11 0.15
CA ALA A 253 6.86 23.84 -0.67
C ALA A 253 7.34 23.03 -1.90
N THR A 254 7.27 21.71 -1.82
CA THR A 254 7.80 20.82 -2.87
C THR A 254 6.71 20.48 -3.88
N PRO A 255 6.87 20.82 -5.18
CA PRO A 255 5.91 20.42 -6.20
C PRO A 255 6.00 18.92 -6.50
N VAL A 256 4.91 18.35 -7.04
CA VAL A 256 4.91 16.97 -7.57
C VAL A 256 5.98 16.82 -8.65
N GLY A 257 6.78 15.75 -8.58
CA GLY A 257 7.87 15.49 -9.52
C GLY A 257 9.21 16.13 -9.16
N ALA A 258 9.28 16.98 -8.13
CA ALA A 258 10.57 17.37 -7.56
C ALA A 258 11.18 16.21 -6.78
N MET A 259 12.43 15.87 -7.09
CA MET A 259 13.10 14.70 -6.54
C MET A 259 14.54 14.99 -6.14
N THR A 260 14.90 14.50 -4.96
CA THR A 260 16.29 14.33 -4.54
C THR A 260 16.57 12.83 -4.39
N LEU A 261 17.85 12.44 -4.48
CA LEU A 261 18.26 11.06 -4.20
C LEU A 261 17.81 10.61 -2.80
N TRP A 262 17.83 11.54 -1.83
CA TRP A 262 17.35 11.28 -0.48
C TRP A 262 15.84 10.99 -0.44
N ALA A 263 15.01 11.78 -1.12
CA ALA A 263 13.56 11.56 -1.15
C ALA A 263 13.21 10.22 -1.81
N VAL A 264 13.89 9.86 -2.90
CA VAL A 264 13.72 8.56 -3.57
C VAL A 264 14.08 7.43 -2.60
N PHE A 265 15.24 7.51 -1.94
CA PHE A 265 15.66 6.52 -0.95
C PHE A 265 14.67 6.39 0.21
N ALA A 266 14.30 7.51 0.85
CA ALA A 266 13.46 7.51 2.04
C ALA A 266 12.03 7.00 1.74
N SER A 267 11.42 7.46 0.65
CA SER A 267 10.10 6.97 0.23
C SER A 267 10.12 5.49 -0.17
N THR A 268 11.17 5.04 -0.85
CA THR A 268 11.37 3.61 -1.19
C THR A 268 11.52 2.77 0.07
N LEU A 269 12.27 3.24 1.07
CA LEU A 269 12.39 2.52 2.35
C LEU A 269 11.04 2.40 3.05
N VAL A 270 10.24 3.47 3.12
CA VAL A 270 8.89 3.42 3.71
C VAL A 270 8.01 2.42 2.98
N PHE A 271 8.08 2.38 1.65
CA PHE A 271 7.35 1.40 0.83
C PHE A 271 7.82 -0.03 1.09
N SER A 272 9.13 -0.29 1.13
CA SER A 272 9.65 -1.63 1.45
C SER A 272 9.25 -2.08 2.85
N LEU A 273 9.21 -1.17 3.84
CA LEU A 273 8.80 -1.49 5.21
C LEU A 273 7.33 -1.91 5.34
N SER A 274 6.46 -1.60 4.36
CA SER A 274 5.08 -2.10 4.33
C SER A 274 4.93 -3.45 3.61
N HIS A 275 6.05 -4.07 3.21
CA HIS A 275 6.08 -5.34 2.49
C HIS A 275 6.96 -6.38 3.20
N LEU A 276 6.76 -7.65 2.86
CA LEU A 276 7.57 -8.76 3.37
C LEU A 276 9.01 -8.64 2.85
N LEU A 277 9.99 -9.11 3.64
CA LEU A 277 11.42 -8.99 3.32
C LEU A 277 11.80 -9.55 1.93
N ARG A 278 11.11 -10.62 1.50
CA ARG A 278 11.30 -11.22 0.17
C ARG A 278 11.01 -10.21 -0.95
N ASP A 279 10.01 -9.36 -0.77
CA ASP A 279 9.53 -8.42 -1.79
C ASP A 279 10.37 -7.13 -1.85
N TRP A 280 11.31 -6.95 -0.92
CA TRP A 280 12.08 -5.72 -0.83
C TRP A 280 12.84 -5.36 -2.11
N PRO A 281 13.50 -6.29 -2.82
CA PRO A 281 14.14 -5.94 -4.09
C PRO A 281 13.16 -5.48 -5.16
N GLY A 282 11.99 -6.12 -5.26
CA GLY A 282 10.90 -5.67 -6.13
C GLY A 282 10.43 -4.27 -5.74
N CYS A 283 10.22 -4.03 -4.44
CA CYS A 283 9.86 -2.74 -3.90
C CYS A 283 10.90 -1.65 -4.20
N ILE A 284 12.19 -1.99 -4.15
CA ILE A 284 13.30 -1.07 -4.47
C ILE A 284 13.27 -0.72 -5.96
N ALA A 285 13.10 -1.71 -6.84
CA ALA A 285 12.95 -1.48 -8.28
C ALA A 285 11.74 -0.57 -8.57
N CYS A 286 10.58 -0.88 -7.99
CA CYS A 286 9.37 -0.06 -8.07
C CYS A 286 9.61 1.37 -7.57
N GLY A 287 10.25 1.52 -6.40
CA GLY A 287 10.57 2.82 -5.81
C GLY A 287 11.39 3.70 -6.75
N ILE A 288 12.46 3.17 -7.34
CA ILE A 288 13.32 3.91 -8.27
C ILE A 288 12.57 4.25 -9.56
N VAL A 289 11.94 3.26 -10.18
CA VAL A 289 11.33 3.40 -11.51
C VAL A 289 10.07 4.26 -11.48
N TRP A 290 9.19 4.06 -10.51
CA TRP A 290 8.01 4.91 -10.36
C TRP A 290 8.41 6.33 -9.98
N CYS A 291 9.43 6.54 -9.12
CA CYS A 291 9.94 7.88 -8.87
C CYS A 291 10.39 8.56 -10.18
N TRP A 292 11.18 7.86 -10.99
CA TRP A 292 11.58 8.36 -12.30
C TRP A 292 10.37 8.70 -13.20
N LEU A 293 9.33 7.85 -13.22
CA LEU A 293 8.12 8.10 -14.00
C LEU A 293 7.34 9.34 -13.51
N VAL A 294 7.23 9.57 -12.19
CA VAL A 294 6.65 10.81 -11.65
C VAL A 294 7.45 12.02 -12.08
N TRP A 295 8.77 11.98 -11.90
CA TRP A 295 9.65 13.07 -12.30
C TRP A 295 9.50 13.36 -13.80
N TYR A 296 9.55 12.34 -14.65
CA TYR A 296 9.46 12.50 -16.10
C TYR A 296 8.13 13.17 -16.53
N THR A 297 7.02 12.73 -15.94
CA THR A 297 5.66 13.20 -16.27
C THR A 297 5.25 14.49 -15.56
N ASN A 298 6.08 15.00 -14.64
CA ASN A 298 5.82 16.24 -13.87
C ASN A 298 7.02 17.20 -13.81
N ARG A 299 8.07 16.99 -14.62
CA ARG A 299 9.30 17.80 -14.58
C ARG A 299 9.01 19.30 -14.79
N PRO A 300 9.79 20.19 -14.16
CA PRO A 300 9.55 21.64 -14.23
C PRO A 300 9.53 22.23 -15.64
N SER A 301 10.21 21.60 -16.60
CA SER A 301 10.22 22.03 -18.00
C SER A 301 8.92 21.76 -18.76
N LEU A 302 7.99 20.98 -18.19
CA LEU A 302 6.64 20.81 -18.73
C LEU A 302 5.76 21.99 -18.30
N ALA A 303 4.94 22.45 -19.24
CA ALA A 303 3.85 23.38 -18.95
C ALA A 303 2.89 22.76 -17.93
N GLU A 304 2.31 23.57 -17.06
CA GLU A 304 1.50 23.10 -15.92
C GLU A 304 0.31 22.23 -16.35
N ASP A 305 -0.35 22.59 -17.44
CA ASP A 305 -1.46 21.85 -18.04
C ASP A 305 -1.07 20.46 -18.57
N ARG A 306 0.21 20.29 -18.93
CA ARG A 306 0.80 19.03 -19.41
C ARG A 306 1.33 18.13 -18.29
N ARG A 307 1.35 18.60 -17.03
CA ARG A 307 1.72 17.76 -15.89
C ARG A 307 0.62 16.75 -15.61
N MET A 308 1.02 15.54 -15.27
CA MET A 308 0.09 14.41 -15.16
C MET A 308 -0.29 14.07 -13.71
N GLY A 309 0.33 14.70 -12.70
CA GLY A 309 0.15 14.30 -11.31
C GLY A 309 0.65 12.86 -11.09
N ILE A 310 -0.06 12.08 -10.27
CA ILE A 310 0.28 10.69 -9.98
C ILE A 310 -0.44 9.66 -10.87
N GLY A 311 -1.27 10.09 -11.83
CA GLY A 311 -2.01 9.18 -12.71
C GLY A 311 -1.14 8.13 -13.42
N PRO A 312 -0.02 8.52 -14.07
CA PRO A 312 0.85 7.58 -14.77
C PRO A 312 1.43 6.48 -13.88
N ILE A 313 1.81 6.79 -12.64
CA ILE A 313 2.33 5.80 -11.70
C ILE A 313 1.23 4.92 -11.14
N ALA A 314 0.04 5.46 -10.84
CA ALA A 314 -1.09 4.66 -10.39
C ALA A 314 -1.51 3.63 -11.45
N TRP A 315 -1.53 4.03 -12.74
CA TRP A 315 -1.75 3.10 -13.85
C TRP A 315 -0.64 2.05 -13.97
N SER A 316 0.63 2.47 -13.88
CA SER A 316 1.77 1.57 -13.97
C SER A 316 1.74 0.52 -12.85
N HIS A 317 1.50 0.96 -11.62
CA HIS A 317 1.35 0.11 -10.45
C HIS A 317 0.14 -0.83 -10.60
N GLY A 318 -1.02 -0.33 -11.02
CA GLY A 318 -2.17 -1.17 -11.31
C GLY A 318 -1.92 -2.26 -12.36
N ILE A 319 -1.17 -1.92 -13.41
CA ILE A 319 -0.74 -2.87 -14.44
C ILE A 319 0.22 -3.91 -13.85
N THR A 320 1.21 -3.49 -13.06
CA THR A 320 2.11 -4.42 -12.35
C THR A 320 1.32 -5.43 -11.53
N ASN A 321 0.37 -4.97 -10.72
CA ASN A 321 -0.43 -5.84 -9.84
C ASN A 321 -1.34 -6.78 -10.64
N ALA A 322 -2.00 -6.29 -11.69
CA ALA A 322 -2.83 -7.12 -12.55
C ALA A 322 -2.01 -8.21 -13.27
N LEU A 323 -0.81 -7.86 -13.74
CA LEU A 323 0.09 -8.82 -14.38
C LEU A 323 0.69 -9.81 -13.38
N LEU A 324 0.99 -9.37 -12.16
CA LEU A 324 1.52 -10.23 -11.10
C LEU A 324 0.47 -11.26 -10.68
N TRP A 325 -0.79 -10.82 -10.54
CA TRP A 325 -1.92 -11.72 -10.34
C TRP A 325 -2.07 -12.70 -11.50
N GLY A 326 -2.03 -12.23 -12.74
CA GLY A 326 -2.10 -13.09 -13.92
C GLY A 326 -0.95 -14.09 -14.00
N TYR A 327 0.26 -13.66 -13.63
CA TYR A 327 1.43 -14.52 -13.50
C TYR A 327 1.19 -15.62 -12.46
N THR A 328 0.80 -15.26 -11.23
CA THR A 328 0.51 -16.22 -10.16
C THR A 328 -0.57 -17.23 -10.53
N VAL A 329 -1.65 -16.79 -11.18
CA VAL A 329 -2.71 -17.71 -11.64
C VAL A 329 -2.21 -18.64 -12.75
N TRP A 330 -1.35 -18.14 -13.65
CA TRP A 330 -0.81 -18.92 -14.75
C TRP A 330 0.27 -19.93 -14.30
N THR A 331 1.11 -19.55 -13.35
CA THR A 331 2.21 -20.37 -12.84
C THR A 331 1.88 -21.10 -11.56
N ASP A 332 0.72 -20.87 -10.95
CA ASP A 332 0.40 -21.38 -9.62
C ASP A 332 1.43 -20.96 -8.54
N ASP A 333 2.19 -19.90 -8.80
CA ASP A 333 3.21 -19.37 -7.90
C ASP A 333 2.63 -18.27 -7.01
N TRP A 334 1.88 -18.72 -6.00
CA TRP A 334 1.14 -17.87 -5.07
C TRP A 334 1.99 -16.99 -4.19
N GLN A 335 3.29 -17.27 -4.11
CA GLN A 335 4.19 -16.48 -3.31
C GLN A 335 4.15 -15.00 -3.72
N PHE A 336 3.92 -14.67 -4.99
CA PHE A 336 3.97 -13.29 -5.47
C PHE A 336 2.68 -12.46 -5.28
N LEU A 337 1.63 -12.99 -4.66
CA LEU A 337 0.38 -12.27 -4.35
C LEU A 337 0.30 -11.81 -2.89
#